data_AF-A0A7C7XXT0-F1
#
_entry.id   AF-A0A7C7XXT0-F1
#
_cell.length_a   1.000
_cell.length_b   1.000
_cell.length_c   1.000
_cell.angle_alpha   90.00
_cell.angle_beta   90.00
_cell.angle_gamma   90.00
#
_symmetry.space_group_name_H-M   'P 1'
#
loop_
_entity.id
_entity.type
_entity.pdbx_description
1 polymer ?
#
loop_
_entity_poly.entity_id
_entity_poly.type
_entity_poly.pdbx_seq_one_letter_code
_entity_poly.pdbx_strand_id
1 'polypeptide(L)'
;MADTDEEAQRDAAPNAQWFYDALSTFLPGAPGRERPSSGYEEYPESPEKIAGLSADDPWSWGACYVSPETVLKSMQAYSERVYTNHWMAWMRIGQLSHEKVMRSMELFAKEVMPKLKAQA
;
A
#
# COMPACT_ATOMS: atom_id res chain seq x y z
N MET A 1 3.80 -1.26 -8.82
CA MET A 1 4.82 -0.46 -9.53
C MET A 1 4.60 -0.57 -11.01
N ALA A 2 5.03 0.45 -11.75
CA ALA A 2 5.14 0.50 -13.21
C ALA A 2 6.49 1.14 -13.55
N ASP A 3 6.79 1.38 -14.83
CA ASP A 3 8.08 1.96 -15.22
C ASP A 3 8.20 3.43 -14.76
N THR A 4 7.08 4.17 -14.61
CA THR A 4 7.05 5.53 -14.02
C THR A 4 6.07 5.66 -12.86
N ASP A 5 6.26 6.72 -12.05
CA ASP A 5 5.37 7.04 -10.93
C ASP A 5 3.95 7.36 -11.42
N GLU A 6 3.81 8.14 -12.49
CA GLU A 6 2.51 8.54 -13.03
C GLU A 6 1.73 7.35 -13.60
N GLU A 7 2.39 6.39 -14.23
CA GLU A 7 1.75 5.17 -14.71
C GLU A 7 1.29 4.30 -13.54
N ALA A 8 2.16 4.10 -12.54
CA ALA A 8 1.85 3.31 -11.37
C ALA A 8 0.65 3.88 -10.60
N GLN A 9 0.58 5.21 -10.45
CA GLN A 9 -0.55 5.89 -9.82
C GLN A 9 -1.83 5.78 -10.64
N ARG A 10 -1.78 6.02 -11.96
CA ARG A 10 -2.93 5.92 -12.85
C ARG A 10 -3.60 4.54 -12.78
N ASP A 11 -2.79 3.50 -12.70
CA ASP A 11 -3.26 2.12 -12.65
C ASP A 11 -3.76 1.71 -11.25
N ALA A 12 -3.05 2.11 -10.20
CA ALA A 12 -3.34 1.65 -8.86
C ALA A 12 -4.39 2.48 -8.13
N ALA A 13 -4.46 3.80 -8.36
CA ALA A 13 -5.39 4.70 -7.67
C ALA A 13 -6.86 4.23 -7.70
N PRO A 14 -7.47 3.85 -8.85
CA PRO A 14 -8.86 3.38 -8.83
C PRO A 14 -9.03 2.05 -8.08
N ASN A 15 -8.01 1.18 -8.10
CA ASN A 15 -8.03 -0.10 -7.40
C ASN A 15 -7.85 0.08 -5.88
N ALA A 16 -7.01 1.03 -5.48
CA ALA A 16 -6.82 1.43 -4.10
C ALA A 16 -8.10 2.07 -3.56
N GLN A 17 -8.69 3.02 -4.28
CA GLN A 17 -9.95 3.65 -3.88
C GLN A 17 -11.03 2.60 -3.63
N TRP A 18 -11.25 1.69 -4.59
CA TRP A 18 -12.20 0.59 -4.42
C TRP A 18 -11.92 -0.24 -3.17
N PHE A 19 -10.64 -0.56 -2.90
CA PHE A 19 -10.28 -1.34 -1.73
C PHE A 19 -10.60 -0.60 -0.43
N TYR A 20 -10.26 0.68 -0.33
CA TYR A 20 -10.52 1.47 0.87
C TYR A 20 -12.01 1.78 1.07
N ASP A 21 -12.75 1.99 -0.02
CA ASP A 21 -14.21 2.08 0.00
C ASP A 21 -14.80 0.78 0.56
N ALA A 22 -14.38 -0.37 0.03
CA ALA A 22 -14.85 -1.67 0.51
C ALA A 22 -14.46 -1.88 1.98
N LEU A 23 -13.19 -1.63 2.33
CA LEU A 23 -12.67 -1.77 3.69
C LEU A 23 -13.48 -0.93 4.67
N SER A 24 -13.80 0.32 4.35
CA SER A 24 -14.57 1.22 5.21
C SER A 24 -15.91 0.63 5.64
N THR A 25 -16.51 -0.23 4.78
CA THR A 25 -17.75 -0.92 5.14
C THR A 25 -17.50 -2.05 6.13
N PHE A 26 -16.36 -2.74 6.08
CA PHE A 26 -16.02 -3.92 6.90
C PHE A 26 -15.47 -3.62 8.27
N LEU A 27 -15.02 -2.39 8.51
CA LEU A 27 -14.38 -2.03 9.76
C LEU A 27 -15.36 -1.98 10.95
N PRO A 28 -14.84 -2.21 12.17
CA PRO A 28 -15.61 -1.97 13.40
C PRO A 28 -16.20 -0.56 13.44
N GLY A 29 -17.49 -0.45 13.75
CA GLY A 29 -18.20 0.84 13.79
C GLY A 29 -18.73 1.32 12.44
N ALA A 30 -18.50 0.59 11.34
CA ALA A 30 -19.15 0.86 10.07
C ALA A 30 -20.68 0.69 10.16
N PRO A 31 -21.48 1.31 9.26
CA PRO A 31 -22.93 1.18 9.27
C PRO A 31 -23.39 -0.29 9.32
N GLY A 32 -24.14 -0.65 10.37
CA GLY A 32 -24.63 -2.02 10.58
C GLY A 32 -23.62 -2.98 11.21
N ARG A 33 -22.47 -2.50 11.69
CA ARG A 33 -21.45 -3.30 12.39
C ARG A 33 -21.16 -2.74 13.77
N GLU A 34 -21.31 -3.58 14.78
CA GLU A 34 -20.94 -3.24 16.16
C GLU A 34 -19.42 -3.14 16.28
N ARG A 35 -18.95 -2.14 17.04
CA ARG A 35 -17.54 -2.03 17.40
C ARG A 35 -17.28 -2.92 18.62
N PRO A 36 -16.33 -3.88 18.55
CA PRO A 36 -15.97 -4.67 19.73
C PRO A 36 -15.48 -3.77 20.86
N SER A 37 -15.80 -4.15 22.11
CA SER A 37 -15.49 -3.37 23.30
C SER A 37 -14.00 -3.28 23.63
N SER A 38 -13.15 -4.15 23.04
CA SER A 38 -11.71 -4.19 23.28
C SER A 38 -10.96 -4.86 22.11
N GLY A 39 -9.68 -4.53 21.95
CA GLY A 39 -8.79 -5.12 20.93
C GLY A 39 -8.86 -4.46 19.56
N TYR A 40 -9.57 -3.33 19.45
CA TYR A 40 -9.77 -2.53 18.24
C TYR A 40 -9.62 -1.02 18.52
N GLU A 41 -8.85 -0.67 19.55
CA GLU A 41 -8.58 0.70 19.99
C GLU A 41 -7.82 1.48 18.91
N GLU A 42 -6.90 0.82 18.21
CA GLU A 42 -6.08 1.39 17.12
C GLU A 42 -6.86 1.61 15.82
N TYR A 43 -8.08 1.08 15.71
CA TYR A 43 -8.93 1.32 14.55
C TYR A 43 -9.56 2.71 14.65
N PRO A 44 -9.63 3.47 13.54
CA PRO A 44 -10.16 4.82 13.57
C PRO A 44 -11.65 4.80 13.97
N GLU A 45 -12.04 5.80 14.75
CA GLU A 45 -13.42 5.94 15.22
C GLU A 45 -14.42 6.19 14.09
N SER A 46 -13.93 6.70 12.96
CA SER A 46 -14.70 7.05 11.77
C SER A 46 -14.18 6.27 10.55
N PRO A 47 -14.63 5.03 10.32
CA PRO A 47 -14.24 4.22 9.17
C PRO A 47 -14.44 4.90 7.82
N GLU A 48 -15.46 5.74 7.69
CA GLU A 48 -15.77 6.55 6.50
C GLU A 48 -14.65 7.52 6.13
N LYS A 49 -13.81 7.92 7.09
CA LYS A 49 -12.65 8.80 6.82
C LYS A 49 -11.48 8.05 6.20
N ILE A 50 -11.40 6.72 6.32
CA ILE A 50 -10.32 5.94 5.71
C ILE A 50 -10.39 6.03 4.18
N ALA A 51 -11.59 5.88 3.62
CA ALA A 51 -11.81 5.94 2.18
C ALA A 51 -11.40 7.29 1.57
N GLY A 52 -11.61 8.40 2.31
CA GLY A 52 -11.16 9.73 1.90
C GLY A 52 -9.65 9.93 2.05
N LEU A 53 -9.07 9.51 3.19
CA LEU A 53 -7.64 9.70 3.46
C LEU A 53 -6.74 8.89 2.51
N SER A 54 -7.20 7.72 2.07
CA SER A 54 -6.46 6.92 1.09
C SER A 54 -6.43 7.51 -0.32
N ALA A 55 -7.44 8.34 -0.65
CA ALA A 55 -7.53 9.01 -1.95
C ALA A 55 -6.51 10.16 -2.03
N ASP A 56 -6.36 10.89 -0.93
CA ASP A 56 -5.56 12.11 -0.85
C ASP A 56 -4.07 11.85 -0.54
N ASP A 57 -3.77 10.84 0.30
CA ASP A 57 -2.41 10.50 0.66
C ASP A 57 -2.21 8.98 0.90
N PRO A 58 -2.15 8.18 -0.16
CA PRO A 58 -1.89 6.75 -0.04
C PRO A 58 -0.52 6.43 0.61
N TRP A 59 0.43 7.37 0.59
CA TRP A 59 1.79 7.19 1.11
C TRP A 59 1.85 7.18 2.64
N SER A 60 1.05 8.01 3.31
CA SER A 60 1.00 8.02 4.78
C SER A 60 0.48 6.72 5.38
N TRP A 61 -0.22 5.89 4.59
CA TRP A 61 -0.76 4.59 5.00
C TRP A 61 0.07 3.40 4.52
N GLY A 62 1.28 3.65 3.99
CA GLY A 62 2.21 2.60 3.58
C GLY A 62 1.93 2.01 2.20
N ALA A 63 0.98 2.56 1.43
CA ALA A 63 0.79 2.17 0.04
C ALA A 63 1.87 2.80 -0.85
N CYS A 64 2.51 1.99 -1.70
CA CYS A 64 3.60 2.42 -2.56
C CYS A 64 3.33 2.12 -4.04
N TYR A 65 2.55 2.97 -4.71
CA TYR A 65 2.23 2.85 -6.14
C TYR A 65 3.07 3.79 -7.00
N VAL A 66 4.36 3.47 -7.15
CA VAL A 66 5.35 4.28 -7.88
C VAL A 66 6.28 3.43 -8.73
N SER A 67 7.27 4.05 -9.37
CA SER A 67 8.40 3.42 -10.04
C SER A 67 9.30 2.63 -9.06
N PRO A 68 10.16 1.73 -9.58
CA PRO A 68 11.11 0.98 -8.76
C PRO A 68 12.10 1.88 -8.01
N GLU A 69 12.51 2.99 -8.63
CA GLU A 69 13.43 3.96 -8.02
C GLU A 69 12.81 4.60 -6.78
N THR A 70 11.58 5.11 -6.91
CA THR A 70 10.87 5.74 -5.79
C THR A 70 10.54 4.72 -4.70
N VAL A 71 10.16 3.48 -5.03
CA VAL A 71 9.95 2.41 -4.03
C VAL A 71 11.24 2.13 -3.26
N LEU A 72 12.37 1.98 -3.95
CA LEU A 72 13.66 1.72 -3.30
C LEU A 72 13.99 2.84 -2.31
N LYS A 73 13.89 4.11 -2.73
CA LYS A 73 14.15 5.26 -1.88
C LYS A 73 13.29 5.25 -0.61
N SER A 74 11.99 4.95 -0.75
CA SER A 74 11.08 4.83 0.40
C SER A 74 11.50 3.71 1.34
N MET A 75 11.79 2.50 0.82
CA MET A 75 12.19 1.36 1.63
C MET A 75 13.51 1.61 2.37
N GLN A 76 14.48 2.25 1.73
CA GLN A 76 15.76 2.63 2.35
C GLN A 76 15.54 3.63 3.50
N ALA A 77 14.74 4.67 3.28
CA ALA A 77 14.40 5.64 4.31
C ALA A 77 13.70 5.00 5.51
N TYR A 78 12.87 3.98 5.30
CA TYR A 78 12.30 3.19 6.39
C TYR A 78 13.32 2.29 7.08
N SER A 79 14.16 1.55 6.34
CA SER A 79 15.22 0.70 6.92
C SER A 79 16.14 1.48 7.85
N GLU A 80 16.53 2.71 7.47
CA GLU A 80 17.36 3.59 8.30
C GLU A 80 16.69 4.01 9.61
N ARG A 81 15.35 4.09 9.63
CA ARG A 81 14.59 4.56 10.79
C ARG A 81 14.26 3.44 11.77
N VAL A 82 13.94 2.25 11.26
CA VAL A 82 13.37 1.16 12.08
C VAL A 82 14.20 -0.12 12.12
N TYR A 83 15.43 -0.12 11.57
CA TYR A 83 16.36 -1.26 11.54
C TYR A 83 15.70 -2.57 11.08
N THR A 84 14.78 -2.48 10.11
CA THR A 84 14.05 -3.65 9.62
C THR A 84 14.93 -4.46 8.69
N ASN A 85 14.84 -5.79 8.77
CA ASN A 85 15.53 -6.73 7.88
C ASN A 85 14.59 -7.68 7.13
N HIS A 86 13.27 -7.55 7.35
CA HIS A 86 12.24 -8.33 6.67
C HIS A 86 11.14 -7.41 6.14
N TRP A 87 10.72 -7.68 4.90
CA TRP A 87 9.70 -6.91 4.19
C TRP A 87 8.59 -7.82 3.70
N MET A 88 7.34 -7.41 3.91
CA MET A 88 6.17 -8.04 3.30
C MET A 88 5.53 -7.04 2.35
N ALA A 89 5.32 -7.45 1.10
CA ALA A 89 4.76 -6.59 0.06
C ALA A 89 3.43 -7.15 -0.43
N TRP A 90 2.37 -6.36 -0.34
CA TRP A 90 1.10 -6.68 -0.95
C TRP A 90 1.03 -6.07 -2.35
N MET A 91 1.25 -6.92 -3.36
CA MET A 91 1.53 -6.48 -4.74
C MET A 91 0.30 -6.45 -5.66
N ARG A 92 -0.83 -7.03 -5.23
CA ARG A 92 -2.06 -7.09 -6.01
C ARG A 92 -3.18 -6.44 -5.24
N ILE A 93 -3.67 -5.32 -5.76
CA ILE A 93 -4.84 -4.62 -5.23
C ILE A 93 -5.96 -4.54 -6.28
N GLY A 94 -7.20 -4.69 -5.82
CA GLY A 94 -8.39 -4.62 -6.66
C GLY A 94 -8.35 -5.54 -7.87
N GLN A 95 -8.70 -4.97 -9.02
CA GLN A 95 -8.79 -5.64 -10.32
C GLN A 95 -7.58 -5.36 -11.23
N LEU A 96 -6.40 -5.05 -10.66
CA LEU A 96 -5.18 -4.98 -11.46
C LEU A 96 -5.01 -6.26 -12.30
N SER A 97 -4.72 -6.08 -13.59
CA SER A 97 -4.54 -7.21 -14.50
C SER A 97 -3.38 -8.07 -14.04
N HIS A 98 -3.48 -9.38 -14.31
CA HIS A 98 -2.44 -10.33 -13.95
C HIS A 98 -1.07 -9.90 -14.51
N GLU A 99 -1.02 -9.46 -15.77
CA GLU A 99 0.18 -8.98 -16.43
C GLU A 99 0.85 -7.82 -15.69
N LYS A 100 0.07 -6.83 -15.23
CA LYS A 100 0.59 -5.68 -14.48
C LYS A 100 1.12 -6.09 -13.11
N VAL A 101 0.44 -7.01 -12.43
CA VAL A 101 0.93 -7.56 -11.16
C VAL A 101 2.26 -8.29 -11.37
N MET A 102 2.34 -9.16 -12.39
CA MET A 102 3.57 -9.90 -12.71
C MET A 102 4.71 -8.95 -13.09
N ARG A 103 4.44 -7.92 -13.90
CA ARG A 103 5.41 -6.88 -14.24
C ARG A 103 5.92 -6.14 -12.99
N SER A 104 5.02 -5.76 -12.08
CA SER A 104 5.39 -5.13 -10.82
C SER A 104 6.28 -6.04 -9.95
N MET A 105 5.99 -7.34 -9.90
CA MET A 105 6.81 -8.31 -9.17
C MET A 105 8.18 -8.50 -9.82
N GLU A 106 8.24 -8.54 -11.15
CA GLU A 106 9.49 -8.63 -11.91
C GLU A 106 10.38 -7.41 -11.64
N LEU A 107 9.81 -6.20 -11.74
CA LEU A 107 10.51 -4.95 -11.43
C LEU A 107 11.02 -4.93 -9.99
N PHE A 108 10.21 -5.38 -9.02
CA PHE A 108 10.65 -5.46 -7.62
C PHE A 108 11.87 -6.36 -7.46
N ALA A 109 11.80 -7.56 -8.05
CA ALA A 109 12.83 -8.57 -7.94
C ALA A 109 14.14 -8.16 -8.63
N LYS A 110 14.05 -7.49 -9.79
CA LYS A 110 15.22 -7.10 -10.58
C LYS A 110 15.84 -5.77 -10.15
N GLU A 111 15.02 -4.80 -9.76
CA GLU A 111 15.49 -3.42 -9.60
C GLU A 111 15.53 -2.93 -8.15
N VAL A 112 14.69 -3.47 -7.27
CA VAL A 112 14.59 -3.03 -5.86
C VAL A 112 15.36 -3.98 -4.94
N MET A 113 15.02 -5.26 -4.94
CA MET A 113 15.57 -6.24 -3.98
C MET A 113 17.10 -6.30 -3.96
N PRO A 114 17.82 -6.32 -5.11
CA PRO A 114 19.28 -6.41 -5.09
C PRO A 114 19.95 -5.17 -4.46
N LYS A 115 19.41 -3.98 -4.74
CA LYS A 115 19.94 -2.71 -4.22
C LYS A 115 19.63 -2.53 -2.74
N LEU A 116 18.44 -2.95 -2.31
CA LEU A 116 18.05 -2.91 -0.90
C LEU A 116 18.92 -3.86 -0.05
N LYS A 117 19.23 -5.06 -0.57
CA LYS A 117 20.11 -6.02 0.11
C LYS A 117 21.54 -5.53 0.23
N ALA A 118 22.04 -4.78 -0.76
CA ALA A 118 23.42 -4.26 -0.72
C ALA A 118 23.64 -3.18 0.36
N GLN A 119 22.57 -2.61 0.92
CA GLN A 119 22.63 -1.62 2.00
C GLN A 119 22.37 -2.20 3.40
N ALA A 120 21.88 -3.44 3.49
CA ALA A 120 21.60 -4.13 4.76
C ALA A 120 22.83 -4.88 5.27
#